data_AF-W9CN50-F1
#
_entry.id   AF-W9CN50-F1
#
_cell.length_a   1.000
_cell.length_b   1.000
_cell.length_c   1.000
_cell.angle_alpha   90.00
_cell.angle_beta   90.00
_cell.angle_gamma   90.00
#
_symmetry.space_group_name_H-M   'P 1'
#
loop_
_entity.id
_entity.type
_entity.pdbx_description
1 polymer ?
#
loop_
_entity_poly.entity_id
_entity_poly.type
_entity_poly.pdbx_seq_one_letter_code
_entity_poly.pdbx_strand_id
1 'polypeptide(L)'
;MNTRRRMSRPSRFLEDLPEDGVITNWTVAKNRRRIITAESRQPPESRAQPPNFSESSIREARSRHPLQIRAPPPPSVEFSSIVPSSNRPESPSTWDNPTPFDDENENSSVPHHVPAPPARIDSGKYFNAQRESRRQRISSAMQDIWLEVKSRMMGDSKLERETRKVQAAKRRDSLANTRKIDAGLASQIKTHREKQERLKIDALTKAKQIESEIKARAKRKRAAEKRSKEQEKMGRKEEKLREKEEMRTLK
;
A
#
# COMPACT_ATOMS: atom_id res chain seq x y z
N MET A 1 -7.49 -15.05 62.15
CA MET A 1 -7.46 -13.67 61.59
C MET A 1 -7.14 -13.75 60.11
N ASN A 2 -8.12 -13.50 59.23
CA ASN A 2 -7.95 -13.63 57.76
C ASN A 2 -8.31 -12.29 57.09
N THR A 3 -7.31 -11.57 56.59
CA THR A 3 -7.47 -10.30 55.88
C THR A 3 -7.66 -10.52 54.38
N ARG A 4 -8.91 -10.73 53.94
CA ARG A 4 -9.27 -10.71 52.51
C ARG A 4 -9.31 -9.25 52.02
N ARG A 5 -8.26 -8.79 51.36
CA ARG A 5 -8.25 -7.52 50.61
C ARG A 5 -9.29 -7.58 49.50
N ARG A 6 -10.35 -6.78 49.61
CA ARG A 6 -11.28 -6.49 48.50
C ARG A 6 -10.66 -5.41 47.63
N MET A 7 -10.39 -5.72 46.36
CA MET A 7 -10.02 -4.71 45.36
C MET A 7 -11.25 -3.86 45.01
N SER A 8 -11.10 -2.53 45.02
CA SER A 8 -12.16 -1.61 44.60
C SER A 8 -12.42 -1.75 43.10
N ARG A 9 -13.70 -1.88 42.73
CA ARG A 9 -14.13 -1.77 41.34
C ARG A 9 -13.94 -0.32 40.87
N PRO A 10 -13.45 -0.09 39.63
CA PRO A 10 -13.39 1.26 39.08
C PRO A 10 -14.81 1.80 38.91
N SER A 11 -15.09 2.88 39.63
CA SER A 11 -16.28 3.71 39.51
C SER A 11 -16.42 4.20 38.07
N ARG A 12 -17.58 3.98 37.46
CA ARG A 12 -17.96 4.62 36.21
C ARG A 12 -18.30 6.07 36.51
N PHE A 13 -17.33 6.96 36.33
CA PHE A 13 -17.61 8.38 36.14
C PHE A 13 -18.39 8.55 34.83
N LEU A 14 -19.71 8.59 34.94
CA LEU A 14 -20.54 9.60 34.27
C LEU A 14 -20.16 10.98 34.85
N GLU A 15 -20.36 12.05 34.08
CA GLU A 15 -19.89 13.45 34.29
C GLU A 15 -18.57 13.68 33.50
N ASP A 16 -18.48 14.42 32.39
CA ASP A 16 -19.25 15.58 31.92
C ASP A 16 -19.32 15.61 30.38
N LEU A 17 -20.52 15.84 29.82
CA LEU A 17 -20.69 16.29 28.43
C LEU A 17 -20.98 17.80 28.49
N PRO A 18 -20.19 18.66 27.81
CA PRO A 18 -20.55 20.06 27.70
C PRO A 18 -21.79 20.20 26.83
N GLU A 19 -22.89 20.62 27.45
CA GLU A 19 -23.99 21.30 26.77
C GLU A 19 -23.45 22.61 26.18
N ASP A 20 -23.97 22.98 25.01
CA ASP A 20 -23.72 24.24 24.29
C ASP A 20 -22.48 24.30 23.36
N GLY A 21 -22.57 23.51 22.29
CA GLY A 21 -21.84 23.75 21.05
C GLY A 21 -22.79 23.79 19.85
N VAL A 22 -23.27 24.99 19.52
CA VAL A 22 -24.02 25.31 18.30
C VAL A 22 -23.25 24.79 17.07
N ILE A 23 -23.66 23.66 16.50
CA ILE A 23 -23.23 23.22 15.17
C ILE A 23 -24.45 23.28 14.25
N THR A 24 -24.69 24.48 13.74
CA THR A 24 -25.35 24.69 12.46
C THR A 24 -24.54 23.99 11.37
N ASN A 25 -25.18 23.05 10.64
CA ASN A 25 -25.05 22.74 9.21
C ASN A 25 -25.23 21.23 8.92
N TRP A 26 -26.47 20.76 9.01
CA TRP A 26 -26.92 19.43 8.55
C TRP A 26 -27.58 19.48 7.15
N THR A 27 -27.01 20.25 6.23
CA THR A 27 -27.56 20.44 4.88
C THR A 27 -26.59 20.05 3.75
N VAL A 28 -25.98 18.86 3.82
CA VAL A 28 -25.38 18.21 2.64
C VAL A 28 -25.52 16.68 2.71
N ALA A 29 -26.74 16.17 2.92
CA ALA A 29 -27.01 14.74 2.87
C ALA A 29 -28.41 14.41 2.32
N LYS A 30 -28.80 15.05 1.21
CA LYS A 30 -29.95 14.61 0.40
C LYS A 30 -29.62 14.76 -1.08
N ASN A 31 -28.79 13.86 -1.59
CA ASN A 31 -28.74 13.52 -3.02
C ASN A 31 -28.14 12.12 -3.19
N ARG A 32 -28.86 11.12 -2.65
CA ARG A 32 -28.59 9.72 -2.94
C ARG A 32 -29.92 9.07 -3.32
N ARG A 33 -29.98 8.61 -4.57
CA ARG A 33 -30.97 7.70 -5.20
C ARG A 33 -32.14 8.34 -5.95
N ARG A 34 -31.91 8.60 -7.23
CA ARG A 34 -32.85 8.25 -8.32
C ARG A 34 -32.02 7.47 -9.36
N ILE A 35 -32.14 6.14 -9.34
CA ILE A 35 -32.79 5.35 -10.40
C ILE A 35 -32.20 5.69 -11.77
N ILE A 36 -31.21 4.90 -12.21
CA ILE A 36 -30.81 4.84 -13.62
C ILE A 36 -31.53 3.64 -14.21
N THR A 37 -32.53 3.96 -15.03
CA THR A 37 -33.17 3.07 -15.99
C THR A 37 -32.14 2.68 -17.04
N ALA A 38 -32.14 1.39 -17.41
CA ALA A 38 -31.31 0.84 -18.46
C ALA A 38 -31.71 1.43 -19.82
N GLU A 39 -30.73 1.93 -20.58
CA GLU A 39 -30.63 1.82 -22.03
C GLU A 39 -29.40 2.58 -22.55
N SER A 40 -28.95 2.17 -23.73
CA SER A 40 -27.93 2.80 -24.58
C SER A 40 -26.48 2.32 -24.45
N ARG A 41 -26.19 1.38 -25.35
CA ARG A 41 -24.88 0.92 -25.84
C ARG A 41 -23.92 2.09 -26.15
N GLN A 42 -22.74 2.08 -25.53
CA GLN A 42 -21.42 2.01 -26.18
C GLN A 42 -20.31 2.21 -25.13
N PRO A 43 -19.26 1.37 -25.09
CA PRO A 43 -18.09 1.62 -24.25
C PRO A 43 -17.22 2.73 -24.87
N PRO A 44 -16.77 3.74 -24.12
CA PRO A 44 -15.69 4.61 -24.59
C PRO A 44 -14.37 3.82 -24.52
N GLU A 45 -13.79 3.53 -25.69
CA GLU A 45 -12.39 3.13 -25.79
C GLU A 45 -11.52 4.25 -25.20
N SER A 46 -11.00 4.04 -23.98
CA SER A 46 -9.98 4.90 -23.40
C SER A 46 -8.65 4.61 -24.11
N ARG A 47 -8.49 5.18 -25.30
CA ARG A 47 -7.18 5.27 -25.96
C ARG A 47 -6.37 6.31 -25.19
N ALA A 48 -5.65 5.85 -24.15
CA ALA A 48 -4.68 6.66 -23.43
C ALA A 48 -3.58 7.05 -24.41
N GLN A 49 -3.74 8.22 -25.03
CA GLN A 49 -2.71 8.81 -25.85
C GLN A 49 -1.57 9.23 -24.91
N PRO A 50 -0.35 8.68 -25.05
CA PRO A 50 0.74 9.12 -24.22
C PRO A 50 1.01 10.61 -24.48
N PRO A 51 1.41 11.38 -23.46
CA PRO A 51 1.76 12.79 -23.64
C PRO A 51 2.79 12.91 -24.76
N ASN A 52 2.48 13.74 -25.77
CA ASN A 52 3.35 14.03 -26.90
C ASN A 52 4.63 14.73 -26.42
N PHE A 53 5.62 13.95 -26.00
CA PHE A 53 6.97 14.44 -25.82
C PHE A 53 7.63 14.52 -27.19
N SER A 54 8.11 15.72 -27.56
CA SER A 54 8.91 15.90 -28.76
C SER A 54 10.15 15.00 -28.70
N GLU A 55 10.52 14.36 -29.80
CA GLU A 55 11.69 13.46 -29.87
C GLU A 55 13.00 14.12 -29.40
N SER A 56 13.09 15.44 -29.54
CA SER A 56 14.19 16.27 -29.02
C SER A 56 14.35 16.17 -27.51
N SER A 57 13.24 16.17 -26.75
CA SER A 57 13.25 16.05 -25.29
C SER A 57 13.73 14.67 -24.83
N ILE A 58 13.35 13.62 -25.57
CA ILE A 58 13.76 12.24 -25.29
C ILE A 58 15.26 12.04 -25.57
N ARG A 59 15.78 12.64 -26.66
CA ARG A 59 17.20 12.57 -27.00
C ARG A 59 18.07 13.33 -26.00
N GLU A 60 17.63 14.50 -25.53
CA GLU A 60 18.36 15.26 -24.53
C GLU A 60 18.42 14.52 -23.18
N ALA A 61 17.32 13.90 -22.76
CA ALA A 61 17.28 13.08 -21.54
C ALA A 61 18.23 11.88 -21.59
N ARG A 62 18.35 11.21 -22.76
CA ARG A 62 19.32 10.11 -22.95
C ARG A 62 20.77 10.59 -22.99
N SER A 63 21.04 11.79 -23.51
CA SER A 63 22.40 12.34 -23.56
C SER A 63 22.97 12.71 -22.19
N ARG A 64 22.13 13.01 -21.20
CA ARG A 64 22.59 13.39 -19.85
C ARG A 64 22.83 12.20 -18.91
N HIS A 65 22.54 10.98 -19.35
CA HIS A 65 22.75 9.75 -18.57
C HIS A 65 23.51 8.70 -19.40
N PRO A 66 24.86 8.76 -19.47
CA PRO A 66 25.65 7.65 -19.95
C PRO A 66 25.71 6.56 -18.87
N LEU A 67 24.59 5.92 -18.57
CA LEU A 67 24.58 4.70 -17.78
C LEU A 67 24.84 3.52 -18.71
N GLN A 68 26.12 3.12 -18.71
CA GLN A 68 26.59 1.80 -19.02
C GLN A 68 25.71 0.74 -18.37
N ILE A 69 24.71 0.23 -19.08
CA ILE A 69 24.11 -1.06 -18.78
C ILE A 69 24.51 -1.98 -19.93
N ARG A 70 25.77 -2.39 -19.90
CA ARG A 70 26.21 -3.58 -20.62
C ARG A 70 25.73 -4.75 -19.76
N ALA A 71 24.54 -5.25 -20.05
CA ALA A 71 24.06 -6.48 -19.43
C ALA A 71 25.08 -7.59 -19.75
N PRO A 72 25.59 -8.31 -18.74
CA PRO A 72 26.40 -9.50 -19.01
C PRO A 72 25.56 -10.53 -19.77
N PRO A 73 26.16 -11.32 -20.69
CA PRO A 73 25.45 -12.41 -21.33
C PRO A 73 24.96 -13.40 -20.26
N PRO A 74 23.76 -13.97 -20.39
CA PRO A 74 23.28 -14.97 -19.45
C PRO A 74 24.22 -16.19 -19.47
N PRO A 75 24.51 -16.81 -18.31
CA PRO A 75 25.24 -18.07 -18.29
C PRO A 75 24.42 -19.15 -19.00
N SER A 76 25.08 -19.91 -19.87
CA SER A 76 24.54 -21.14 -20.45
C SER A 76 24.28 -22.14 -19.33
N VAL A 77 23.02 -22.26 -18.91
CA VAL A 77 22.60 -23.30 -17.97
C VAL A 77 22.27 -24.53 -18.80
N GLU A 78 23.21 -25.46 -18.86
CA GLU A 78 22.96 -26.84 -19.26
C GLU A 78 22.02 -27.47 -18.21
N PHE A 79 20.74 -27.61 -18.55
CA PHE A 79 19.81 -28.39 -17.75
C PHE A 79 20.04 -29.87 -18.01
N SER A 80 20.78 -30.51 -17.11
CA SER A 80 20.74 -31.96 -16.92
C SER A 80 19.32 -32.39 -16.55
N SER A 81 18.74 -33.21 -17.41
CA SER A 81 17.52 -33.96 -17.19
C SER A 81 17.69 -34.95 -16.03
N ILE A 82 17.19 -34.59 -14.84
CA ILE A 82 16.81 -35.57 -13.81
C ILE A 82 15.50 -35.08 -13.18
N VAL A 83 14.42 -35.74 -13.59
CA VAL A 83 13.09 -35.60 -13.01
C VAL A 83 12.96 -36.66 -11.91
N PRO A 84 12.69 -36.30 -10.65
CA PRO A 84 11.86 -37.14 -9.80
C PRO A 84 10.48 -36.48 -9.75
N SER A 85 9.57 -37.01 -10.56
CA SER A 85 8.16 -36.65 -10.50
C SER A 85 7.65 -37.11 -9.15
N SER A 86 7.44 -36.14 -8.27
CA SER A 86 6.90 -36.35 -6.94
C SER A 86 5.46 -36.83 -7.10
N ASN A 87 5.23 -38.06 -6.65
CA ASN A 87 3.96 -38.75 -6.66
C ASN A 87 2.89 -37.90 -5.98
N ARG A 88 2.01 -37.31 -6.79
CA ARG A 88 0.66 -36.89 -6.41
C ARG A 88 -0.15 -38.18 -6.18
N PRO A 89 -0.67 -38.47 -4.98
CA PRO A 89 -1.73 -39.44 -4.88
C PRO A 89 -3.00 -38.76 -5.39
N GLU A 90 -3.28 -38.93 -6.67
CA GLU A 90 -4.65 -38.77 -7.17
C GLU A 90 -5.50 -39.77 -6.41
N SER A 91 -6.37 -39.25 -5.56
CA SER A 91 -7.37 -40.04 -4.86
C SER A 91 -8.60 -40.07 -5.77
N PRO A 92 -8.90 -41.14 -6.50
CA PRO A 92 -10.28 -41.41 -6.85
C PRO A 92 -10.93 -41.89 -5.56
N SER A 93 -11.76 -41.05 -4.93
CA SER A 93 -12.71 -41.53 -3.93
C SER A 93 -13.82 -42.28 -4.67
N THR A 94 -13.50 -43.47 -5.15
CA THR A 94 -14.50 -44.48 -5.51
C THR A 94 -15.07 -44.95 -4.19
N TRP A 95 -16.23 -44.41 -3.84
CA TRP A 95 -17.02 -44.93 -2.73
C TRP A 95 -17.64 -46.23 -3.24
N ASP A 96 -16.89 -47.32 -3.18
CA ASP A 96 -17.42 -48.65 -3.42
C ASP A 96 -18.36 -48.96 -2.26
N ASN A 97 -19.65 -48.73 -2.50
CA ASN A 97 -20.73 -49.28 -1.71
C ASN A 97 -20.68 -50.80 -1.89
N PRO A 98 -20.36 -51.61 -0.85
CA PRO A 98 -20.65 -53.02 -0.95
C PRO A 98 -22.17 -53.16 -0.93
N THR A 99 -22.76 -53.49 -2.08
CA THR A 99 -24.09 -54.10 -2.14
C THR A 99 -24.07 -55.30 -1.20
N PRO A 100 -24.87 -55.29 -0.11
CA PRO A 100 -24.95 -56.46 0.74
C PRO A 100 -25.98 -57.41 0.12
N PHE A 101 -25.55 -58.65 -0.11
CA PHE A 101 -26.36 -59.80 -0.52
C PHE A 101 -26.69 -59.89 -2.02
N ASP A 102 -25.76 -60.50 -2.77
CA ASP A 102 -26.10 -61.42 -3.86
C ASP A 102 -25.20 -62.65 -3.72
N ASP A 103 -25.57 -63.53 -2.78
CA ASP A 103 -25.06 -64.92 -2.74
C ASP A 103 -26.12 -65.82 -3.37
N GLU A 104 -26.15 -65.89 -4.70
CA GLU A 104 -26.74 -67.05 -5.38
C GLU A 104 -25.74 -68.21 -5.29
N ASN A 105 -25.77 -68.92 -4.16
CA ASN A 105 -25.11 -70.21 -4.00
C ASN A 105 -26.15 -71.32 -4.10
N GLU A 106 -26.46 -71.70 -5.35
CA GLU A 106 -27.14 -72.95 -5.63
C GLU A 106 -26.13 -74.12 -5.66
N ASN A 107 -26.48 -75.17 -4.91
CA ASN A 107 -26.07 -76.57 -5.11
C ASN A 107 -24.68 -76.99 -4.61
N SER A 108 -24.60 -77.31 -3.32
CA SER A 108 -23.73 -78.41 -2.86
C SER A 108 -24.32 -79.09 -1.62
N SER A 109 -25.06 -80.17 -1.85
CA SER A 109 -25.48 -81.11 -0.81
C SER A 109 -24.27 -81.89 -0.30
N VAL A 110 -23.67 -81.42 0.78
CA VAL A 110 -22.76 -82.21 1.63
C VAL A 110 -23.54 -82.64 2.88
N PRO A 111 -23.63 -83.94 3.21
CA PRO A 111 -24.26 -84.37 4.45
C PRO A 111 -23.34 -84.00 5.62
N HIS A 112 -23.61 -82.84 6.23
CA HIS A 112 -22.96 -82.44 7.47
C HIS A 112 -23.47 -83.30 8.61
N HIS A 113 -22.60 -84.18 9.10
CA HIS A 113 -22.77 -84.83 10.40
C HIS A 113 -22.79 -83.73 11.47
N VAL A 114 -23.99 -83.40 11.97
CA VAL A 114 -24.16 -82.43 13.06
C VAL A 114 -23.54 -83.04 14.32
N PRO A 115 -22.49 -82.44 14.91
CA PRO A 115 -22.06 -82.83 16.25
C PRO A 115 -23.19 -82.43 17.21
N ALA A 116 -23.57 -83.34 18.10
CA ALA A 116 -24.58 -83.09 19.11
C ALA A 116 -24.29 -81.75 19.84
N PRO A 117 -25.32 -80.93 20.11
CA PRO A 117 -25.13 -79.64 20.74
C PRO A 117 -24.43 -79.83 22.09
N PRO A 118 -23.31 -79.12 22.38
CA PRO A 118 -22.69 -79.20 23.67
C PRO A 118 -23.72 -78.80 24.73
N ALA A 119 -23.76 -79.59 25.81
CA ALA A 119 -24.66 -79.41 26.93
C ALA A 119 -24.73 -77.93 27.31
N ARG A 120 -25.96 -77.43 27.55
CA ARG A 120 -26.25 -76.06 27.98
C ARG A 120 -25.55 -75.79 29.31
N ILE A 121 -24.29 -75.38 29.27
CA ILE A 121 -23.59 -74.79 30.40
C ILE A 121 -24.20 -73.40 30.59
N ASP A 122 -24.57 -73.10 31.83
CA ASP A 122 -25.06 -71.81 32.34
C ASP A 122 -24.08 -70.67 32.00
N SER A 123 -24.11 -70.24 30.75
CA SER A 123 -23.12 -69.34 30.12
C SER A 123 -23.52 -67.87 30.20
N GLY A 124 -24.67 -67.56 30.80
CA GLY A 124 -25.18 -66.19 30.94
C GLY A 124 -24.25 -65.27 31.72
N LYS A 125 -23.51 -65.78 32.71
CA LYS A 125 -22.57 -64.96 33.51
C LYS A 125 -21.31 -64.56 32.74
N TYR A 126 -20.73 -65.50 31.98
CA TYR A 126 -19.52 -65.24 31.18
C TYR A 126 -19.78 -64.32 29.99
N PHE A 127 -20.93 -64.48 29.33
CA PHE A 127 -21.33 -63.63 28.21
C PHE A 127 -21.56 -62.17 28.63
N ASN A 128 -22.19 -61.95 29.79
CA ASN A 128 -22.41 -60.60 30.31
C ASN A 128 -21.11 -59.90 30.73
N ALA A 129 -20.18 -60.60 31.38
CA ALA A 129 -18.87 -60.04 31.73
C ALA A 129 -18.04 -59.65 30.49
N GLN A 130 -18.06 -60.47 29.44
CA GLN A 130 -17.39 -60.14 28.18
C GLN A 130 -18.03 -58.93 27.49
N ARG A 131 -19.36 -58.82 27.53
CA ARG A 131 -20.11 -57.68 26.97
C ARG A 131 -19.81 -56.39 27.72
N GLU A 132 -19.74 -56.43 29.04
CA GLU A 132 -19.38 -55.28 29.89
C GLU A 132 -17.94 -54.84 29.64
N SER A 133 -16.99 -55.78 29.57
CA SER A 133 -15.60 -55.49 29.20
C SER A 133 -15.48 -54.83 27.83
N ARG A 134 -16.26 -55.30 26.83
CA ARG A 134 -16.30 -54.68 25.50
C ARG A 134 -16.86 -53.26 25.55
N ARG A 135 -17.94 -53.02 26.30
CA ARG A 135 -18.53 -51.68 26.48
C ARG A 135 -17.56 -50.71 27.15
N GLN A 136 -16.82 -51.16 28.15
CA GLN A 136 -15.79 -50.35 28.81
C GLN A 136 -14.67 -49.99 27.84
N ARG A 137 -14.12 -50.96 27.09
CA ARG A 137 -13.08 -50.69 26.08
C ARG A 137 -13.54 -49.69 25.02
N ILE A 138 -14.78 -49.82 24.53
CA ILE A 138 -15.37 -48.87 23.58
C ILE A 138 -15.48 -47.48 24.22
N SER A 139 -15.94 -47.40 25.47
CA SER A 139 -16.10 -46.12 26.17
C SER A 139 -14.76 -45.42 26.40
N SER A 140 -13.73 -46.15 26.82
CA SER A 140 -12.38 -45.62 26.96
C SER A 140 -11.81 -45.15 25.62
N ALA A 141 -11.93 -45.96 24.56
CA ALA A 141 -11.47 -45.56 23.23
C ALA A 141 -12.14 -44.29 22.71
N MET A 142 -13.45 -44.12 22.97
CA MET A 142 -14.17 -42.88 22.61
C MET A 142 -13.66 -41.67 23.41
N GLN A 143 -13.34 -41.85 24.69
CA GLN A 143 -12.77 -40.77 25.52
C GLN A 143 -11.40 -40.34 24.99
N ASP A 144 -10.54 -41.31 24.63
CA ASP A 144 -9.21 -41.03 24.08
C ASP A 144 -9.30 -40.27 22.74
N ILE A 145 -10.16 -40.73 21.83
CA ILE A 145 -10.42 -40.05 20.56
C ILE A 145 -10.91 -38.61 20.79
N TRP A 146 -11.85 -38.42 21.72
CA TRP A 146 -12.36 -37.08 22.03
C TRP A 146 -11.28 -36.16 22.59
N LEU A 147 -10.44 -36.65 23.50
CA LEU A 147 -9.32 -35.89 24.06
C LEU A 147 -8.30 -35.52 22.98
N GLU A 148 -8.00 -36.43 22.05
CA GLU A 148 -7.12 -36.15 20.92
C GLU A 148 -7.70 -35.08 20.00
N VAL A 149 -8.95 -35.21 19.56
CA VAL A 149 -9.63 -34.22 18.70
C VAL A 149 -9.64 -32.86 19.35
N LYS A 150 -10.00 -32.79 20.64
CA LYS A 150 -10.01 -31.54 21.41
C LYS A 150 -8.61 -30.93 21.51
N SER A 151 -7.58 -31.75 21.74
CA SER A 151 -6.20 -31.29 21.82
C SER A 151 -5.72 -30.73 20.48
N ARG A 152 -6.06 -31.38 19.35
CA ARG A 152 -5.75 -30.89 17.99
C ARG A 152 -6.47 -29.57 17.70
N MET A 153 -7.78 -29.48 17.94
CA MET A 153 -8.55 -28.24 17.76
C MET A 153 -7.96 -27.05 18.55
N MET A 154 -7.54 -27.30 19.78
CA MET A 154 -6.92 -26.26 20.62
C MET A 154 -5.48 -25.93 20.20
N GLY A 155 -4.73 -26.92 19.68
CA GLY A 155 -3.38 -26.75 19.14
C GLY A 155 -3.38 -25.90 17.86
N ASP A 156 -4.25 -26.23 16.92
CA ASP A 156 -4.41 -25.50 15.65
C ASP A 156 -4.82 -24.04 15.92
N SER A 157 -5.68 -23.81 16.92
CA SER A 157 -6.07 -22.46 17.36
C SER A 157 -4.89 -21.63 17.88
N LYS A 158 -3.90 -22.26 18.55
CA LYS A 158 -2.69 -21.55 19.01
C LYS A 158 -1.81 -21.17 17.84
N LEU A 159 -1.54 -22.12 16.93
CA LEU A 159 -0.71 -21.86 15.75
C LEU A 159 -1.33 -20.75 14.88
N GLU A 160 -2.63 -20.84 14.62
CA GLU A 160 -3.34 -19.82 13.85
C GLU A 160 -3.35 -18.45 14.53
N ARG A 161 -3.47 -18.41 15.86
CA ARG A 161 -3.37 -17.15 16.61
C ARG A 161 -1.98 -16.53 16.48
N GLU A 162 -0.91 -17.32 16.52
CA GLU A 162 0.45 -16.82 16.33
C GLU A 162 0.71 -16.35 14.89
N THR A 163 0.24 -17.07 13.86
CA THR A 163 0.37 -16.60 12.47
C THR A 163 -0.36 -15.27 12.24
N ARG A 164 -1.56 -15.10 12.81
CA ARG A 164 -2.29 -13.83 12.78
C ARG A 164 -1.52 -12.71 13.49
N LYS A 165 -0.90 -12.97 14.65
CA LYS A 165 -0.04 -11.99 15.34
C LYS A 165 1.17 -11.58 14.51
N VAL A 166 1.88 -12.54 13.92
CA VAL A 166 3.03 -12.29 13.05
C VAL A 166 2.62 -11.46 11.82
N GLN A 167 1.49 -11.81 11.20
CA GLN A 167 0.98 -11.03 10.07
C GLN A 167 0.57 -9.61 10.47
N ALA A 168 -0.05 -9.44 11.64
CA ALA A 168 -0.40 -8.12 12.17
C ALA A 168 0.84 -7.28 12.47
N ALA A 169 1.90 -7.88 13.03
CA ALA A 169 3.18 -7.22 13.24
C ALA A 169 3.79 -6.78 11.90
N LYS A 170 3.87 -7.68 10.90
CA LYS A 170 4.35 -7.34 9.55
C LYS A 170 3.57 -6.18 8.92
N ARG A 171 2.24 -6.13 9.09
CA ARG A 171 1.42 -5.00 8.61
C ARG A 171 1.77 -3.69 9.32
N ARG A 172 2.00 -3.72 10.64
CA ARG A 172 2.42 -2.53 11.39
C ARG A 172 3.78 -2.03 10.93
N ASP A 173 4.75 -2.92 10.75
CA ASP A 173 6.10 -2.56 10.30
C ASP A 173 6.08 -1.99 8.88
N SER A 174 5.28 -2.60 7.99
CA SER A 174 5.06 -2.09 6.63
C SER A 174 4.47 -0.67 6.65
N LEU A 175 3.42 -0.42 7.46
CA LEU A 175 2.84 0.91 7.62
C LEU A 175 3.80 1.92 8.25
N ALA A 176 4.66 1.49 9.17
CA ALA A 176 5.68 2.37 9.75
C ALA A 176 6.73 2.77 8.69
N ASN A 177 7.12 1.84 7.82
CA ASN A 177 8.06 2.12 6.74
C ASN A 177 7.46 3.06 5.68
N THR A 178 6.20 2.88 5.27
CA THR A 178 5.56 3.81 4.34
C THR A 178 5.48 5.21 4.93
N ARG A 179 5.09 5.36 6.20
CA ARG A 179 5.08 6.66 6.88
C ARG A 179 6.44 7.35 6.93
N LYS A 180 7.53 6.59 7.12
CA LYS A 180 8.89 7.13 7.08
C LYS A 180 9.25 7.64 5.69
N ILE A 181 8.90 6.89 4.64
CA ILE A 181 9.12 7.31 3.25
C ILE A 181 8.32 8.57 2.93
N ASP A 182 7.04 8.60 3.28
CA ASP A 182 6.15 9.74 3.06
C ASP A 182 6.67 11.01 3.76
N ALA A 183 7.14 10.88 5.02
CA ALA A 183 7.73 11.98 5.76
C ALA A 183 9.03 12.51 5.09
N GLY A 184 9.85 11.60 4.56
CA GLY A 184 11.05 11.94 3.78
C GLY A 184 10.70 12.72 2.51
N LEU A 185 9.74 12.23 1.73
CA LEU A 185 9.25 12.89 0.52
C LEU A 185 8.65 14.26 0.81
N ALA A 186 7.81 14.37 1.83
CA ALA A 186 7.22 15.65 2.25
C ALA A 186 8.29 16.68 2.63
N SER A 187 9.34 16.24 3.35
CA SER A 187 10.48 17.09 3.71
C SER A 187 11.25 17.56 2.47
N GLN A 188 11.47 16.68 1.49
CA GLN A 188 12.12 17.03 0.23
C GLN A 188 11.30 18.03 -0.60
N ILE A 189 9.98 17.84 -0.68
CA ILE A 189 9.08 18.78 -1.37
C ILE A 189 9.13 20.15 -0.70
N LYS A 190 9.11 20.19 0.64
CA LYS A 190 9.20 21.44 1.41
C LYS A 190 10.50 22.19 1.14
N THR A 191 11.64 21.52 1.23
CA THR A 191 12.95 22.15 0.97
C THR A 191 13.08 22.64 -0.48
N HIS A 192 12.56 21.89 -1.45
CA HIS A 192 12.52 22.34 -2.84
C HIS A 192 11.66 23.60 -3.02
N ARG A 193 10.47 23.62 -2.41
CA ARG A 193 9.56 24.76 -2.46
C ARG A 193 10.19 26.01 -1.85
N GLU A 194 10.79 25.89 -0.67
CA GLU A 194 11.50 27.00 -0.01
C GLU A 194 12.64 27.53 -0.89
N LYS A 195 13.39 26.64 -1.55
CA LYS A 195 14.45 27.04 -2.48
C LYS A 195 13.90 27.83 -3.67
N GLN A 196 12.78 27.39 -4.24
CA GLN A 196 12.10 28.12 -5.33
C GLN A 196 11.59 29.49 -4.88
N GLU A 197 11.04 29.60 -3.68
CA GLU A 197 10.59 30.87 -3.12
C GLU A 197 11.76 31.84 -2.89
N ARG A 198 12.91 31.35 -2.38
CA ARG A 198 14.14 32.16 -2.26
C ARG A 198 14.61 32.68 -3.61
N LEU A 199 14.67 31.83 -4.63
CA LEU A 199 15.07 32.24 -5.99
C LEU A 199 14.14 33.32 -6.56
N LYS A 200 12.83 33.21 -6.32
CA LYS A 200 11.86 34.24 -6.73
C LYS A 200 12.09 35.57 -6.01
N ILE A 201 12.33 35.53 -4.71
CA ILE A 201 12.62 36.73 -3.91
C ILE A 201 13.91 37.39 -4.42
N ASP A 202 14.97 36.61 -4.64
CA ASP A 202 16.26 37.11 -5.15
C ASP A 202 16.14 37.72 -6.55
N ALA A 203 15.32 37.12 -7.42
CA ALA A 203 15.04 37.68 -8.73
C ALA A 203 14.31 39.04 -8.62
N LEU A 204 13.33 39.14 -7.73
CA LEU A 204 12.58 40.38 -7.48
C LEU A 204 13.46 41.48 -6.89
N THR A 205 14.36 41.16 -5.95
CA THR A 205 15.28 42.15 -5.36
C THR A 205 16.27 42.67 -6.40
N LYS A 206 16.85 41.77 -7.22
CA LYS A 206 17.70 42.16 -8.36
C LYS A 206 16.98 43.03 -9.38
N ALA A 207 15.73 42.70 -9.71
CA ALA A 207 14.92 43.51 -10.63
C ALA A 207 14.70 44.94 -10.10
N LYS A 208 14.37 45.08 -8.80
CA LYS A 208 14.22 46.40 -8.15
C LYS A 208 15.52 47.19 -8.15
N GLN A 209 16.66 46.53 -7.90
CA GLN A 209 17.97 47.17 -7.97
C GLN A 209 18.27 47.70 -9.37
N ILE A 210 18.07 46.88 -10.41
CA ILE A 210 18.26 47.28 -11.81
C ILE A 210 17.34 48.47 -12.16
N GLU A 211 16.07 48.43 -11.76
CA GLU A 211 15.13 49.52 -12.00
C GLU A 211 15.61 50.84 -11.38
N SER A 212 16.12 50.78 -10.15
CA SER A 212 16.68 51.96 -9.46
C SER A 212 17.94 52.49 -10.15
N GLU A 213 18.80 51.60 -10.66
CA GLU A 213 20.00 51.96 -11.41
C GLU A 213 19.66 52.62 -12.75
N ILE A 214 18.68 52.06 -13.48
CA ILE A 214 18.17 52.64 -14.73
C ILE A 214 17.62 54.05 -14.47
N LYS A 215 16.83 54.23 -13.40
CA LYS A 215 16.30 55.54 -12.99
C LYS A 215 17.43 56.53 -12.66
N ALA A 216 18.46 56.11 -11.93
CA ALA A 216 19.62 56.94 -11.60
C ALA A 216 20.42 57.32 -12.86
N ARG A 217 20.65 56.35 -13.77
CA ARG A 217 21.36 56.57 -15.03
C ARG A 217 20.59 57.53 -15.95
N ALA A 218 19.27 57.43 -16.01
CA ALA A 218 18.42 58.35 -16.75
C ALA A 218 18.53 59.79 -16.22
N LYS A 219 18.54 59.98 -14.89
CA LYS A 219 18.78 61.30 -14.27
C LYS A 219 20.15 61.86 -14.63
N ARG A 220 21.22 61.04 -14.55
CA ARG A 220 22.59 61.44 -14.93
C ARG A 220 22.66 61.86 -16.41
N LYS A 221 22.05 61.09 -17.32
CA LYS A 221 21.98 61.43 -18.75
C LYS A 221 21.31 62.77 -19.00
N ARG A 222 20.14 63.02 -18.37
CA ARG A 222 19.44 64.32 -18.47
C ARG A 222 20.28 65.48 -17.92
N ALA A 223 21.01 65.28 -16.83
CA ALA A 223 21.90 66.31 -16.27
C ALA A 223 23.10 66.59 -17.19
N ALA A 224 23.71 65.55 -17.77
CA ALA A 224 24.81 65.69 -18.72
C ALA A 224 24.36 66.40 -20.01
N GLU A 225 23.18 66.06 -20.52
CA GLU A 225 22.59 66.73 -21.69
C GLU A 225 22.34 68.21 -21.45
N LYS A 226 21.83 68.58 -20.25
CA LYS A 226 21.67 69.99 -19.86
C LYS A 226 23.00 70.75 -19.86
N ARG A 227 24.05 70.17 -19.25
CA ARG A 227 25.40 70.76 -19.23
C ARG A 227 25.99 70.92 -20.62
N SER A 228 25.81 69.93 -21.50
CA SER A 228 26.27 70.00 -22.89
C SER A 228 25.57 71.11 -23.67
N LYS A 229 24.24 71.23 -23.57
CA LYS A 229 23.48 72.33 -24.20
C LYS A 229 23.89 73.71 -23.67
N GLU A 230 24.21 73.81 -22.39
CA GLU A 230 24.70 75.05 -21.78
C GLU A 230 26.10 75.42 -22.28
N GLN A 231 27.02 74.46 -22.34
CA GLN A 231 28.35 74.64 -22.93
C GLN A 231 28.27 75.06 -24.40
N GLU A 232 27.39 74.43 -25.20
CA GLU A 232 27.19 74.81 -26.61
C GLU A 232 26.67 76.25 -26.73
N LYS A 233 25.75 76.68 -25.86
CA LYS A 233 25.27 78.07 -25.82
C LYS A 233 26.37 79.06 -25.45
N MET A 234 27.24 78.71 -24.49
CA MET A 234 28.38 79.54 -24.12
C MET A 234 29.39 79.63 -25.27
N GLY A 235 29.72 78.52 -25.92
CA GLY A 235 30.60 78.49 -27.09
C GLY A 235 30.08 79.36 -28.24
N ARG A 236 28.79 79.25 -28.59
CA ARG A 236 28.16 80.11 -29.62
C ARG A 236 28.16 81.60 -29.26
N LYS A 237 28.08 81.95 -27.98
CA LYS A 237 28.18 83.35 -27.53
C LYS A 237 29.61 83.87 -27.66
N GLU A 238 30.58 83.04 -27.31
CA GLU A 238 32.00 83.37 -27.38
C GLU A 238 32.47 83.52 -28.84
N GLU A 239 32.04 82.63 -29.73
CA GLU A 239 32.29 82.70 -31.17
C GLU A 239 31.76 84.00 -31.77
N LYS A 240 30.50 84.38 -31.46
CA LYS A 240 29.92 85.67 -31.88
C LYS A 240 30.66 86.88 -31.34
N LEU A 241 31.31 86.77 -30.18
CA LEU A 241 32.13 87.85 -29.64
C LEU A 241 33.45 87.98 -30.41
N ARG A 242 34.10 86.85 -30.73
CA ARG A 242 35.31 86.82 -31.57
C ARG A 242 35.05 87.38 -32.97
N GLU A 243 33.97 86.94 -33.64
CA GLU A 243 33.57 87.49 -34.95
C GLU A 243 33.35 89.01 -34.90
N LYS A 244 32.75 89.52 -33.82
CA LYS A 244 32.56 90.97 -33.62
C LYS A 244 33.88 91.71 -33.40
N GLU A 245 34.84 91.11 -32.70
CA GLU A 245 36.17 91.70 -32.50
C GLU A 245 36.96 91.73 -33.81
N GLU A 246 36.95 90.64 -34.59
CA GLU A 246 37.59 90.57 -35.91
C GLU A 246 37.04 91.66 -36.85
N MET A 247 35.71 91.82 -36.88
CA MET A 247 35.06 92.87 -37.67
C MET A 247 35.37 94.30 -37.21
N ARG A 248 35.80 94.49 -35.95
CA ARG A 248 36.26 95.80 -35.46
C ARG A 248 37.70 96.07 -35.85
N THR A 249 38.56 95.05 -35.90
CA THR A 249 39.97 95.21 -36.30
C THR A 249 40.18 95.42 -37.80
N LEU A 250 39.19 95.08 -38.62
CA LEU A 250 39.23 95.24 -40.08
C LEU A 250 38.67 96.60 -40.59
N LYS A 251 38.25 97.50 -39.70
CA LYS A 251 37.77 98.85 -40.03
C LYS A 251 38.80 99.90 -39.61
#